data_AF-A0A2E8EUG7-F1
#
_entry.id   AF-A0A2E8EUG7-F1
#
_cell.length_a   1.000
_cell.length_b   1.000
_cell.length_c   1.000
_cell.angle_alpha   90.00
_cell.angle_beta   90.00
_cell.angle_gamma   90.00
#
_symmetry.space_group_name_H-M   'P 1'
#
loop_
_entity.id
_entity.type
_entity.pdbx_description
1 polymer ?
#
loop_
_entity_poly.entity_id
_entity_poly.type
_entity_poly.pdbx_seq_one_letter_code
_entity_poly.pdbx_strand_id
1 'polypeptide(L)'
;MVSDTMKNTLRNLLAFIFLFAMGYFFLMGSQTKTPEEFEKEFIAKYDACIMRAKNRCDEDMSQMACTDFANNRCETFLGTKANPIIK
;
A
#
# COMPACT_ATOMS: atom_id res chain seq x y z
N MET A 1 -9.09 -52.69 -6.55
CA MET A 1 -10.36 -52.10 -6.05
C MET A 1 -10.00 -51.22 -4.86
N VAL A 2 -9.97 -49.90 -5.03
CA VAL A 2 -9.64 -48.96 -3.95
C VAL A 2 -10.80 -48.99 -2.96
N SER A 3 -10.55 -49.48 -1.74
CA SER A 3 -11.54 -49.55 -0.66
C SER A 3 -12.16 -48.18 -0.40
N ASP A 4 -13.47 -48.09 -0.22
CA ASP A 4 -14.19 -46.83 0.01
C ASP A 4 -13.72 -46.10 1.27
N THR A 5 -13.17 -46.83 2.25
CA THR A 5 -12.48 -46.27 3.40
C THR A 5 -11.28 -45.42 2.98
N MET A 6 -10.49 -45.90 2.01
CA MET A 6 -9.31 -45.19 1.49
C MET A 6 -9.70 -43.92 0.73
N LYS A 7 -10.82 -43.94 0.00
CA LYS A 7 -11.36 -42.76 -0.68
C LYS A 7 -11.87 -41.71 0.31
N ASN A 8 -12.55 -42.12 1.38
CA ASN A 8 -13.03 -41.20 2.41
C ASN A 8 -11.88 -40.54 3.17
N THR A 9 -10.84 -41.30 3.52
CA THR A 9 -9.65 -40.75 4.18
C THR A 9 -8.93 -39.75 3.27
N LEU A 10 -8.79 -40.06 1.98
CA LEU A 10 -8.18 -39.14 1.01
C LEU A 10 -9.01 -37.86 0.83
N ARG A 11 -10.35 -37.99 0.75
CA ARG A 11 -11.26 -36.84 0.64
C ARG A 11 -11.17 -35.92 1.85
N ASN A 12 -11.13 -36.49 3.06
CA ASN A 12 -11.03 -35.72 4.29
C ASN A 12 -9.66 -35.03 4.42
N LEU A 13 -8.59 -35.69 3.99
CA LEU A 13 -7.25 -35.11 3.94
C LEU A 13 -7.20 -33.91 2.98
N LEU A 14 -7.76 -34.06 1.78
CA LEU A 14 -7.83 -32.98 0.79
C LEU A 14 -8.68 -31.80 1.29
N ALA A 15 -9.80 -32.07 1.95
CA ALA A 15 -10.64 -31.04 2.56
C ALA A 15 -9.89 -30.27 3.66
N PHE A 16 -9.11 -30.97 4.49
CA PHE A 16 -8.28 -30.36 5.53
C PHE A 16 -7.19 -29.45 4.94
N ILE A 17 -6.47 -29.92 3.92
CA ILE A 17 -5.44 -29.13 3.22
C ILE A 17 -6.06 -27.87 2.60
N PHE A 18 -7.23 -28.00 1.98
CA PHE A 18 -7.95 -26.88 1.37
C PHE A 18 -8.35 -25.82 2.40
N LEU A 19 -8.92 -26.24 3.53
CA LEU A 19 -9.30 -25.33 4.62
C LEU A 19 -8.08 -24.64 5.24
N PHE A 20 -6.98 -25.37 5.42
CA PHE A 20 -5.73 -24.81 5.93
C PHE A 20 -5.15 -23.75 4.98
N ALA A 21 -5.10 -24.04 3.68
CA ALA A 21 -4.63 -23.09 2.68
C ALA A 21 -5.52 -21.84 2.64
N MET A 22 -6.85 -22.01 2.66
CA MET A 22 -7.78 -20.88 2.66
C MET A 22 -7.60 -19.98 3.89
N GLY A 23 -7.45 -20.57 5.08
CA GLY A 23 -7.16 -19.83 6.32
C GLY A 23 -5.83 -19.08 6.25
N TYR A 24 -4.78 -19.71 5.71
CA TYR A 24 -3.49 -19.05 5.51
C TYR A 24 -3.58 -17.86 4.55
N PHE A 25 -4.28 -18.00 3.41
CA PHE A 25 -4.49 -16.89 2.48
C PHE A 25 -5.32 -15.76 3.10
N PHE A 26 -6.30 -16.09 3.95
CA PHE A 26 -7.09 -15.08 4.65
C PHE A 26 -6.24 -14.30 5.67
N LEU A 27 -5.34 -14.98 6.38
CA LEU A 27 -4.40 -14.35 7.32
C LEU A 27 -3.31 -13.52 6.61
N MET A 28 -2.89 -13.94 5.41
CA MET A 28 -1.94 -13.20 4.58
C MET A 28 -2.61 -12.10 3.74
N GLY A 29 -3.95 -12.02 3.75
CA GLY A 29 -4.74 -11.04 3.00
C GLY A 29 -4.61 -9.61 3.52
N SER A 30 -4.06 -9.40 4.72
CA SER A 30 -3.60 -8.09 5.16
C SER A 30 -2.23 -7.83 4.53
N GLN A 31 -2.22 -7.26 3.32
CA GLN A 31 -1.04 -6.60 2.76
C GLN A 31 -0.71 -5.35 3.62
N THR A 32 -0.28 -5.57 4.85
CA THR A 32 0.32 -4.51 5.66
C THR A 32 1.68 -4.27 5.07
N LYS A 33 1.80 -3.25 4.20
CA LYS A 33 3.10 -2.71 3.83
C LYS A 33 3.89 -2.52 5.12
N THR A 34 5.13 -2.98 5.11
CA THR A 34 6.00 -2.70 6.25
C THR A 34 6.13 -1.18 6.42
N PRO A 35 6.38 -0.67 7.64
CA PRO A 35 6.54 0.76 7.85
C PRO A 35 7.58 1.39 6.91
N GLU A 36 8.66 0.66 6.59
CA GLU A 36 9.69 1.10 5.64
C GLU A 36 9.18 1.18 4.20
N GLU A 37 8.40 0.21 3.75
CA GLU A 37 7.81 0.22 2.40
C GLU A 37 6.80 1.36 2.26
N PHE A 38 6.01 1.61 3.31
CA PHE A 38 5.11 2.75 3.36
C PHE A 38 5.88 4.07 3.32
N GLU A 39 6.96 4.23 4.08
CA GLU A 39 7.75 5.45 4.10
C GLU A 39 8.39 5.74 2.73
N LYS A 40 8.96 4.72 2.08
CA LYS A 40 9.52 4.85 0.72
C LYS A 40 8.47 5.26 -0.29
N GLU A 41 7.29 4.65 -0.23
CA GLU A 41 6.19 4.97 -1.12
C GLU A 41 5.62 6.37 -0.86
N PHE A 42 5.54 6.77 0.41
CA PHE A 42 5.10 8.09 0.81
C PHE A 42 6.03 9.17 0.26
N ILE A 43 7.35 9.02 0.45
CA ILE A 43 8.36 9.96 -0.08
C ILE A 43 8.26 10.07 -1.59
N ALA A 44 8.19 8.93 -2.30
CA ALA A 44 8.08 8.92 -3.76
C ALA A 44 6.80 9.63 -4.24
N LYS A 45 5.66 9.43 -3.56
CA LYS A 45 4.41 10.13 -3.86
C LYS A 45 4.47 11.61 -3.53
N TYR A 46 5.14 11.97 -2.44
CA TYR A 46 5.34 13.35 -2.00
C TYR A 46 6.19 14.13 -3.01
N ASP A 47 7.33 13.59 -3.43
CA ASP A 47 8.20 14.21 -4.43
C ASP A 47 7.50 14.36 -5.79
N ALA A 48 6.75 13.34 -6.22
CA ALA A 48 5.95 13.42 -7.44
C ALA A 48 4.87 14.50 -7.33
N CYS A 49 4.29 14.71 -6.14
CA CYS A 49 3.36 15.80 -5.89
C CYS A 49 4.06 17.16 -6.01
N ILE A 50 5.23 17.35 -5.40
CA ILE A 50 6.00 18.60 -5.47
C ILE A 50 6.32 18.96 -6.92
N MET A 51 6.81 18.00 -7.70
CA MET A 51 7.14 18.21 -9.11
C MET A 51 5.91 18.65 -9.93
N ARG A 52 4.74 18.05 -9.69
CA ARG A 52 3.49 18.46 -10.35
C ARG A 52 2.97 19.80 -9.86
N ALA A 53 3.14 20.12 -8.58
CA ALA A 53 2.70 21.38 -8.01
C ALA A 53 3.57 22.54 -8.50
N LYS A 54 4.88 22.32 -8.68
CA LYS A 54 5.80 23.29 -9.29
C LYS A 54 5.40 23.69 -10.71
N ASN A 55 4.82 22.78 -11.49
CA ASN A 55 4.29 23.09 -12.83
C ASN A 55 3.08 24.03 -12.81
N ARG A 56 2.53 24.36 -11.63
CA ARG A 56 1.41 25.30 -11.46
C ARG A 56 1.85 26.62 -10.83
N CYS A 57 3.14 26.82 -10.62
CA CYS A 57 3.65 28.10 -10.15
C CYS A 57 3.52 29.14 -11.27
N ASP A 58 3.06 30.33 -10.90
CA ASP A 58 2.99 31.46 -11.83
C ASP A 58 4.42 31.89 -12.24
N GLU A 59 4.57 32.39 -13.46
CA GLU A 59 5.87 32.83 -14.02
C GLU A 59 6.52 33.95 -13.17
N ASP A 60 5.70 34.72 -12.46
CA ASP A 60 6.13 35.82 -11.59
C ASP A 60 6.52 35.37 -10.17
N MET A 61 6.32 34.09 -9.82
CA MET A 61 6.75 33.58 -8.51
C MET A 61 8.24 33.32 -8.48
N SER A 62 8.89 33.74 -7.38
CA SER A 62 10.25 33.30 -7.08
C SER A 62 10.29 31.78 -6.91
N GLN A 63 11.42 31.15 -7.24
CA GLN A 63 11.61 29.71 -7.03
C GLN A 63 11.34 29.27 -5.58
N MET A 64 11.61 30.15 -4.61
CA MET A 64 11.35 29.92 -3.19
C MET A 64 9.85 29.91 -2.89
N ALA A 65 9.11 30.93 -3.35
CA ALA A 65 7.67 31.00 -3.18
C ALA A 65 6.93 29.84 -3.88
N CYS A 66 7.40 29.45 -5.07
CA CYS A 66 6.89 28.29 -5.80
C CYS A 66 7.13 26.98 -5.03
N THR A 67 8.29 26.84 -4.39
CA THR A 67 8.63 25.66 -3.59
C THR A 67 7.77 25.60 -2.32
N ASP A 68 7.55 26.72 -1.65
CA ASP A 68 6.67 26.80 -0.47
C ASP A 68 5.22 26.50 -0.83
N PHE A 69 4.73 27.02 -1.96
CA PHE A 69 3.41 26.69 -2.50
C PHE A 69 3.28 25.18 -2.79
N ALA A 70 4.27 24.59 -3.46
CA ALA A 70 4.28 23.17 -3.78
C ALA A 70 4.26 22.32 -2.50
N ASN A 71 5.11 22.66 -1.52
CA ASN A 71 5.16 21.99 -0.22
C ASN A 71 3.82 22.06 0.51
N ASN A 72 3.29 23.27 0.71
CA ASN A 72 2.02 23.46 1.42
C ASN A 72 0.87 22.67 0.78
N ARG A 73 0.82 22.67 -0.55
CA ARG A 73 -0.19 21.92 -1.29
C ARG A 73 -0.05 20.41 -1.08
N CYS A 74 1.17 19.87 -1.15
CA CYS A 74 1.40 18.45 -0.95
C CYS A 74 1.20 18.00 0.50
N GLU A 75 1.57 18.82 1.49
CA GLU A 75 1.27 18.57 2.91
C GLU A 75 -0.25 18.53 3.16
N THR A 76 -1.02 19.39 2.53
CA THR A 76 -2.48 19.40 2.68
C THR A 76 -3.14 18.14 2.11
N PHE A 77 -2.60 17.59 1.01
CA PHE A 77 -3.18 16.44 0.33
C PHE A 77 -2.70 15.08 0.86
N LEU A 78 -1.42 14.98 1.20
CA LEU A 78 -0.77 13.74 1.61
C LEU A 78 -0.44 13.73 3.12
N GLY A 79 -0.55 14.85 3.82
CA GLY A 79 -0.05 15.00 5.18
C GLY A 79 1.45 15.26 5.21
N THR A 80 2.01 15.21 6.42
CA THR A 80 3.46 15.36 6.62
C THR A 80 4.11 13.99 6.81
N LYS A 81 5.43 13.91 6.69
CA LYS A 81 6.17 12.69 7.02
C LYS A 81 5.88 12.18 8.45
N ALA A 82 5.67 13.10 9.39
CA ALA A 82 5.36 12.77 10.78
C ALA A 82 3.89 12.39 10.99
N ASN A 83 2.99 12.87 10.14
CA ASN A 83 1.56 12.57 10.21
C ASN A 83 0.97 12.46 8.80
N PRO A 84 1.16 11.31 8.14
CA PRO A 84 0.68 11.09 6.78
C PRO A 84 -0.84 10.93 6.78
N ILE A 85 -1.51 11.59 5.85
CA ILE A 85 -2.94 11.42 5.63
C ILE A 85 -3.11 10.16 4.78
N ILE A 86 -3.34 9.04 5.45
CA ILE A 86 -3.68 7.76 4.80
C ILE A 86 -5.15 7.84 4.38
N LYS A 87 -5.41 7.80 3.07
CA LYS A 87 -6.76 7.66 2.50
C LYS A 87 -7.01 6.24 2.03
#